data_AF-A0A3M2SZU5-F1
#
_entry.id   AF-A0A3M2SZU5-F1
#
_cell.length_a   1.000
_cell.length_b   1.000
_cell.length_c   1.000
_cell.angle_alpha   90.00
_cell.angle_beta   90.00
_cell.angle_gamma   90.00
#
_symmetry.space_group_name_H-M   'P 1'
#
loop_
_entity.id
_entity.type
_entity.pdbx_description
1 polymer ?
#
loop_
_entity_poly.entity_id
_entity_poly.type
_entity_poly.pdbx_seq_one_letter_code
_entity_poly.pdbx_strand_id
1 'polypeptide(L)' 'MRNEQASLYAQGKRRYDRKQSGYGGQTKPIFRKKAKTTKKIVLRLECTSCKTKMQLALKRCKHFELGGDKKTKGAALVF' A
#
# COMPACT_ATOMS: atom_id res chain seq x y z
N MET A 1 4.23 -2.87 -0.36
CA MET A 1 3.70 -1.57 0.12
C MET A 1 3.75 -1.60 1.63
N ARG A 2 4.80 -1.04 2.24
CA ARG A 2 4.81 -0.83 3.69
C ARG A 2 3.84 0.30 3.98
N ASN A 3 2.73 0.00 4.63
CA ASN A 3 1.90 1.03 5.24
C ASN A 3 2.48 1.27 6.64
N GLU A 4 2.86 2.51 6.93
CA GLU A 4 3.23 2.91 8.29
C GLU A 4 2.03 2.80 9.23
N GLN A 5 2.32 2.60 10.52
CA GLN A 5 1.32 2.54 11.56
C GLN A 5 0.56 3.87 11.63
N ALA A 6 -0.78 3.81 11.71
CA ALA A 6 -1.60 5.01 11.75
C ALA A 6 -1.38 5.77 13.07
N SER A 7 -1.06 7.07 12.98
CA SER A 7 -0.91 7.94 14.15
C SER A 7 -2.25 8.13 14.88
N LEU A 8 -2.26 7.92 16.20
CA LEU A 8 -3.43 8.12 17.06
C LEU A 8 -3.79 9.60 17.26
N TYR A 9 -2.81 10.49 17.12
CA TYR A 9 -2.96 11.92 17.42
C TYR A 9 -3.45 12.74 16.22
N ALA A 10 -3.56 12.11 15.05
CA ALA A 10 -4.13 12.74 13.86
C ALA A 10 -5.55 13.26 14.15
N GLN A 11 -5.88 14.44 13.64
CA GLN A 11 -7.15 15.12 13.93
C GLN A 11 -8.38 14.23 13.63
N GLY A 12 -8.34 13.46 12.54
CA GLY A 12 -9.42 12.55 12.15
C GLY A 12 -9.65 11.43 13.17
N LYS A 13 -8.57 10.87 13.73
CA LYS A 13 -8.64 9.82 14.75
C LYS A 13 -9.17 10.37 16.07
N ARG A 14 -8.65 11.50 16.55
CA ARG A 14 -9.18 12.20 17.74
C ARG A 14 -10.67 12.50 17.65
N ARG A 15 -11.13 12.98 16.49
CA ARG A 15 -12.56 13.25 16.24
C ARG A 15 -13.38 11.97 16.21
N TYR A 16 -12.87 10.91 15.57
CA TYR A 16 -13.55 9.61 15.51
C TYR A 16 -13.73 9.02 16.91
N ASP A 17 -12.67 9.03 17.72
CA ASP A 17 -12.68 8.45 19.07
C ASP A 17 -13.64 9.19 20.00
N ARG A 18 -13.65 10.53 19.94
CA ARG A 18 -14.63 11.35 20.67
C ARG A 18 -16.07 11.12 20.20
N LYS A 19 -16.28 10.82 18.91
CA LYS A 19 -17.62 10.51 18.40
C LYS A 19 -18.07 9.11 18.83
N GLN A 20 -17.13 8.19 18.98
CA GLN A 20 -17.38 6.79 19.32
C GLN A 20 -17.56 6.55 20.82
N SER A 21 -17.13 7.48 21.68
CA SER A 21 -17.27 7.36 23.13
C SER A 21 -18.73 7.47 23.58
N GLY A 22 -19.11 6.71 24.60
CA GLY A 22 -20.46 6.68 25.16
C GLY A 22 -21.32 5.57 24.56
N TYR A 23 -22.64 5.72 24.66
CA TYR A 23 -23.62 4.77 24.15
C TYR A 23 -24.02 5.10 22.70
N GLY A 24 -24.59 4.13 21.98
CA GLY A 24 -25.05 4.31 20.59
C GLY A 24 -24.26 3.54 19.53
N GLY A 25 -23.26 2.76 19.93
CA GLY A 25 -22.58 1.79 19.05
C GLY A 25 -21.71 2.44 17.97
N GLN A 26 -21.67 1.82 16.79
CA GLN A 26 -20.78 2.23 15.70
C GLN A 26 -21.27 3.51 15.00
N THR A 27 -20.51 4.61 15.10
CA THR A 27 -20.96 5.95 14.65
C THR A 27 -20.56 6.35 13.22
N LYS A 28 -19.78 5.52 12.54
CA LYS A 28 -19.27 5.74 11.18
C LYS A 28 -19.39 4.47 10.34
N PRO A 29 -19.66 4.58 9.02
CA PRO A 29 -19.87 3.41 8.18
C PRO A 29 -18.60 2.57 8.04
N ILE A 30 -18.77 1.24 8.08
CA ILE A 30 -17.71 0.26 7.82
C ILE A 30 -17.91 -0.26 6.40
N PHE A 31 -16.89 -0.11 5.56
CA PHE A 31 -16.95 -0.60 4.19
C PHE A 31 -16.79 -2.14 4.16
N ARG A 32 -17.80 -2.86 3.65
CA ARG A 32 -17.81 -4.34 3.59
C ARG A 32 -17.64 -4.93 2.17
N LYS A 33 -17.94 -4.17 1.12
CA LYS A 33 -18.03 -4.68 -0.28
C LYS A 33 -16.74 -4.47 -1.08
N LYS A 34 -15.63 -5.10 -0.69
CA LYS A 34 -14.34 -4.96 -1.39
C LYS A 34 -14.31 -5.75 -2.70
N ALA A 35 -14.29 -5.06 -3.85
CA ALA A 35 -14.24 -5.70 -5.17
C ALA A 35 -12.82 -5.87 -5.75
N LYS A 36 -11.87 -5.01 -5.39
CA LYS A 36 -10.52 -5.03 -6.00
C LYS A 36 -9.64 -6.10 -5.35
N THR A 37 -9.11 -7.00 -6.18
CA THR A 37 -8.22 -8.11 -5.79
C THR A 37 -6.74 -7.69 -5.74
N THR A 38 -6.34 -6.70 -6.53
CA THR A 38 -4.97 -6.16 -6.58
C THR A 38 -4.90 -4.74 -6.02
N LYS A 39 -3.68 -4.22 -5.80
CA LYS A 39 -3.41 -2.83 -5.43
C LYS A 39 -2.53 -2.18 -6.51
N LYS A 40 -2.52 -0.85 -6.59
CA LYS A 40 -1.48 -0.14 -7.37
C LYS A 40 -0.19 -0.18 -6.57
N ILE A 41 0.89 -0.62 -7.19
CA ILE A 41 2.19 -0.68 -6.54
C ILE A 41 2.87 0.67 -6.73
N VAL A 42 3.40 1.23 -5.65
CA VAL A 42 4.14 2.48 -5.67
C VAL A 42 5.59 2.18 -5.31
N LEU A 43 6.50 2.57 -6.19
CA LEU A 43 7.93 2.50 -5.97
C LEU A 43 8.39 3.74 -5.21
N ARG A 44 9.26 3.54 -4.22
CA ARG A 44 9.94 4.62 -3.51
C ARG A 44 11.36 4.69 -4.06
N LEU A 45 11.59 5.67 -4.93
CA LEU A 45 12.89 5.91 -5.54
C LEU A 45 13.68 6.85 -4.64
N GLU A 46 14.91 6.49 -4.28
CA GLU A 46 15.82 7.33 -3.50
C GLU A 46 16.98 7.78 -4.38
N CYS A 47 17.25 9.08 -4.43
CA CYS A 47 18.40 9.62 -5.15
C CYS A 47 19.69 9.20 -4.44
N THR A 48 20.65 8.67 -5.21
CA THR A 48 21.92 8.17 -4.67
C THR A 48 22.78 9.29 -4.08
N SER A 49 22.77 10.48 -4.69
CA SER A 49 23.56 11.64 -4.28
C SER A 49 22.89 12.48 -3.20
N CYS A 50 21.67 12.98 -3.43
CA CYS A 50 21.01 13.93 -2.53
C CYS A 50 19.98 13.31 -1.57
N LYS A 51 19.75 11.99 -1.62
CA LYS A 51 18.83 11.24 -0.73
C LYS A 51 17.36 11.68 -0.77
N THR A 52 17.00 12.51 -1.75
CA THR A 52 15.60 12.86 -2.02
C THR A 52 14.81 11.63 -2.42
N LYS A 53 13.52 11.59 -2.06
CA LYS A 53 12.67 10.41 -2.24
C LYS A 53 11.47 10.76 -3.09
N MET A 54 11.27 10.02 -4.18
CA MET A 54 10.15 10.20 -5.10
C MET A 54 9.26 8.95 -5.13
N GLN A 55 7.95 9.14 -5.32
CA GLN A 55 6.97 8.06 -5.43
C GLN A 55 6.52 7.90 -6.88
N LEU A 56 6.64 6.68 -7.44
CA LEU A 56 6.18 6.36 -8.79
C LEU A 56 5.13 5.24 -8.74
N ALA A 57 3.93 5.50 -9.26
CA ALA A 57 2.83 4.54 -9.27
C ALA A 57 2.82 3.70 -10.56
N LEU A 58 2.80 2.38 -10.42
CA LEU A 58 2.66 1.42 -11.52
C LEU A 58 1.19 1.06 -11.78
N LYS A 59 0.96 0.39 -12.93
CA LYS A 59 -0.32 -0.28 -13.21
C LYS A 59 -0.55 -1.43 -12.22
N ARG A 60 -1.78 -1.92 -12.16
CA ARG A 60 -2.15 -3.06 -11.30
C ARG A 60 -1.59 -4.35 -11.90
N CYS A 61 -0.89 -5.13 -11.11
CA CYS A 61 -0.44 -6.48 -11.46
C CYS A 61 -0.75 -7.46 -10.31
N LYS A 62 -0.86 -8.75 -10.61
CA LYS A 62 -1.04 -9.81 -9.61
C LYS A 62 0.28 -10.24 -8.98
N HIS A 63 1.29 -10.41 -9.82
CA HIS A 63 2.66 -10.74 -9.42
C HIS A 63 3.55 -9.53 -9.66
N PHE A 64 4.34 -9.18 -8.66
CA PHE A 64 5.33 -8.12 -8.73
C PHE A 64 6.54 -8.53 -7.92
N GLU A 65 7.69 -8.53 -8.57
CA GLU A 65 8.99 -8.79 -7.99
C GLU A 65 9.91 -7.64 -8.33
N LEU A 66 10.81 -7.30 -7.40
CA LEU A 66 11.82 -6.27 -7.59
C LEU A 66 13.19 -6.92 -7.40
N GLY A 67 14.04 -6.85 -8.43
CA GLY A 67 15.37 -7.47 -8.41
C GLY A 67 15.41 -8.96 -8.79
N GLY A 68 14.38 -9.47 -9.50
CA GLY A 68 14.39 -10.83 -10.04
C GLY A 68 15.35 -11.01 -11.23
N ASP A 69 15.56 -12.26 -11.62
CA ASP A 69 16.47 -12.62 -12.70
C ASP A 69 15.95 -12.15 -14.07
N LYS A 70 16.88 -11.65 -14.88
CA LYS A 70 16.57 -11.33 -16.28
C LYS A 70 16.35 -12.62 -17.04
N LYS A 71 15.24 -12.69 -17.78
CA LYS A 71 14.95 -13.83 -18.65
C LYS A 71 16.05 -13.99 -19.70
N THR A 72 16.60 -15.19 -19.83
CA THR A 72 17.55 -15.57 -20.88
C THR A 72 16.81 -15.85 -22.19
N LYS A 73 17.38 -15.43 -23.32
CA LYS A 73 16.78 -15.68 -24.65
C LYS A 73 17.12 -17.10 -25.10
N GLY A 74 16.11 -17.90 -25.47
CA GLY A 74 16.30 -19.21 -26.10
C GLY A 74 16.70 -20.35 -25.16
N ALA A 75 16.59 -20.18 -23.84
CA ALA A 75 16.84 -21.26 -22.90
C ALA A 75 15.75 -22.35 -23.01
N ALA A 76 16.18 -23.62 -23.13
CA ALA A 76 15.28 -24.76 -23.03
C ALA A 76 14.70 -24.83 -21.60
N LEU A 77 13.43 -25.19 -21.50
CA LEU A 77 12.82 -25.48 -20.20
C LEU A 77 13.52 -26.71 -19.61
N VAL A 78 13.99 -26.60 -18.38
CA VAL A 78 14.49 -27.75 -17.63
C VAL A 78 13.26 -28.51 -17.13
N PHE A 79 13.14 -29.79 -17.52
CA PHE A 79 12.09 -30.70 -17.10
C PHE A 79 12.46 -31.42 -15.81
#